data_AF-A0A534ZJ07-F1
#
_entry.id   AF-A0A534ZJ07-F1
#
_cell.length_a   1.000
_cell.length_b   1.000
_cell.length_c   1.000
_cell.angle_alpha   90.00
_cell.angle_beta   90.00
_cell.angle_gamma   90.00
#
_symmetry.space_group_name_H-M   'P 1'
#
loop_
_entity.id
_entity.type
_entity.pdbx_description
1 polymer ?
#
loop_
_entity_poly.entity_id
_entity_poly.type
_entity_poly.pdbx_seq_one_letter_code
_entity_poly.pdbx_strand_id
1 'polypeptide(L)'
;MVNFSRKAYSVISVLLLCEILAQFYFIAALAFPAWLAADDEKSVATALDGSGLFAGLHAINGTLVIPVTMIVLVGLSFASRYSWRTTGLTAVLLGLMVIQFSLALAGFAKLAFVAGFHAVNAVALVGYALWTVRRNWAFGRNGLVTSARSAGRVRTGEQPA
;
A
#
# COMPACT_ATOMS: atom_id res chain seq x y z
N MET A 1 -14.48 -17.20 15.19
CA MET A 1 -13.51 -16.13 15.52
C MET A 1 -12.58 -15.91 14.33
N VAL A 2 -12.26 -14.66 13.99
CA VAL A 2 -11.22 -14.36 12.99
C VAL A 2 -9.86 -14.69 13.62
N ASN A 3 -9.07 -15.58 13.00
CA ASN A 3 -7.76 -15.94 13.53
C ASN A 3 -6.79 -14.73 13.51
N PHE A 4 -5.76 -14.77 14.34
CA PHE A 4 -4.77 -13.69 14.47
C PHE A 4 -4.20 -13.25 13.11
N SER A 5 -3.85 -14.21 12.25
CA SER A 5 -3.28 -13.95 10.92
C SER A 5 -4.18 -13.10 10.02
N ARG A 6 -5.51 -13.29 10.06
CA ARG A 6 -6.44 -12.47 9.28
C ARG A 6 -6.54 -11.04 9.80
N LYS A 7 -6.44 -10.84 11.12
CA LYS A 7 -6.35 -9.49 11.70
C LYS A 7 -5.04 -8.82 11.32
N ALA A 8 -3.93 -9.56 11.40
CA ALA A 8 -2.62 -9.07 10.95
C ALA A 8 -2.67 -8.68 9.47
N TYR A 9 -3.17 -9.55 8.59
CA TYR A 9 -3.36 -9.23 7.16
C TYR A 9 -4.15 -7.93 6.96
N SER A 10 -5.26 -7.76 7.69
CA SER A 10 -6.08 -6.55 7.64
C SER A 10 -5.30 -5.30 8.06
N VAL A 11 -4.56 -5.34 9.17
CA VAL A 11 -3.78 -4.20 9.66
C VAL A 11 -2.62 -3.88 8.70
N ILE A 12 -1.88 -4.89 8.25
CA ILE A 12 -0.77 -4.70 7.31
C ILE A 12 -1.27 -4.17 5.96
N SER A 13 -2.50 -4.51 5.54
CA SER A 13 -3.08 -3.93 4.32
C SER A 13 -3.34 -2.42 4.45
N VAL A 14 -3.70 -1.96 5.65
CA VAL A 14 -3.84 -0.52 5.96
C VAL A 14 -2.47 0.14 6.01
N LEU A 15 -1.50 -0.50 6.66
CA LEU A 15 -0.12 -0.02 6.69
C LEU A 15 0.41 0.19 5.27
N LEU A 16 0.24 -0.79 4.37
CA LEU A 16 0.62 -0.65 2.97
C LEU A 16 -0.04 0.56 2.30
N LEU A 17 -1.34 0.79 2.53
CA LEU A 17 -2.02 1.96 1.98
C LEU A 17 -1.40 3.26 2.52
N CYS A 18 -1.09 3.34 3.81
CA CYS A 18 -0.42 4.49 4.41
C CYS A 18 1.00 4.70 3.83
N GLU A 19 1.77 3.64 3.62
CA GLU A 19 3.10 3.70 2.99
C GLU A 19 3.01 4.23 1.55
N ILE A 20 2.02 3.79 0.78
CA ILE A 20 1.79 4.29 -0.58
C ILE A 20 1.38 5.77 -0.53
N LEU A 21 0.51 6.19 0.37
CA LEU A 21 0.14 7.61 0.52
C LEU A 21 1.34 8.46 0.95
N ALA A 22 2.20 7.95 1.83
CA ALA A 22 3.46 8.59 2.20
C ALA A 22 4.39 8.74 0.97
N GLN A 23 4.42 7.76 0.07
CA GLN A 23 5.18 7.83 -1.17
C GLN A 23 4.78 9.04 -2.04
N PHE A 24 3.47 9.31 -2.15
CA PHE A 24 2.94 10.49 -2.84
C PHE A 24 3.33 11.78 -2.14
N TYR A 25 3.27 11.80 -0.81
CA TYR A 25 3.72 12.95 -0.03
C TYR A 25 5.21 13.24 -0.25
N PHE A 26 6.09 12.24 -0.21
CA PHE A 26 7.53 12.43 -0.41
C PHE A 26 7.87 12.97 -1.79
N ILE A 27 7.24 12.45 -2.86
CA ILE A 27 7.48 12.97 -4.21
C ILE A 27 6.87 14.36 -4.40
N ALA A 28 5.73 14.66 -3.78
CA ALA A 28 5.15 16.00 -3.83
C ALA A 28 6.03 17.02 -3.08
N ALA A 29 6.55 16.66 -1.91
CA ALA A 29 7.48 17.48 -1.15
C ALA A 29 8.80 17.75 -1.89
N LEU A 30 9.22 16.84 -2.78
CA LEU A 30 10.34 17.04 -3.69
C LEU A 30 9.99 17.93 -4.89
N ALA A 31 8.90 17.63 -5.58
CA ALA A 31 8.59 18.22 -6.88
C ALA A 31 7.89 19.59 -6.78
N PHE A 32 7.06 19.81 -5.76
CA PHE A 32 6.26 21.03 -5.65
C PHE A 32 7.09 22.30 -5.42
N PRO A 33 8.10 22.31 -4.54
CA PRO A 33 8.99 23.47 -4.39
C PRO A 33 9.74 23.80 -5.68
N ALA A 34 10.24 22.78 -6.38
CA ALA A 34 10.94 22.95 -7.67
C ALA A 34 10.00 23.51 -8.75
N TRP A 35 8.73 23.10 -8.77
CA TRP A 35 7.73 23.63 -9.69
C TRP A 35 7.42 25.11 -9.39
N LEU A 36 7.24 25.49 -8.12
CA LEU A 36 7.01 26.90 -7.75
C LEU A 36 8.21 27.81 -8.10
N ALA A 37 9.40 27.24 -8.18
CA ALA A 37 10.65 27.91 -8.51
C ALA A 37 10.95 27.95 -10.02
N ALA A 38 10.09 27.39 -10.87
CA ALA A 38 10.43 27.06 -12.26
C ALA A 38 10.86 28.25 -13.15
N ASP A 39 10.49 29.48 -12.78
CA ASP A 39 10.83 30.69 -13.54
C ASP A 39 12.25 31.22 -13.25
N ASP A 40 12.95 30.68 -12.25
CA ASP A 40 14.35 31.02 -11.92
C ASP A 40 15.19 29.76 -11.67
N GLU A 41 16.10 29.43 -12.60
CA GLU A 41 16.95 28.23 -12.53
C GLU A 41 17.75 28.11 -11.22
N LYS A 42 18.20 29.24 -10.64
CA LYS A 42 18.93 29.24 -9.37
C LYS A 42 18.04 28.85 -8.20
N SER A 43 16.78 29.29 -8.21
CA SER A 43 15.78 28.91 -7.22
C SER A 43 15.36 27.44 -7.35
N VAL A 44 15.30 26.88 -8.56
CA VAL A 44 15.04 25.44 -8.77
C VAL A 44 16.17 24.60 -8.19
N ALA A 45 17.43 24.93 -8.49
CA ALA A 45 18.58 24.20 -7.96
C ALA A 45 18.61 24.22 -6.43
N THR A 46 18.34 25.38 -5.83
CA THR A 46 18.28 25.55 -4.37
C THR A 46 17.14 24.74 -3.75
N ALA A 47 15.97 24.71 -4.40
CA ALA A 47 14.82 23.92 -3.94
C ALA A 47 15.09 22.40 -4.00
N LEU A 48 15.82 21.93 -5.01
CA LEU A 48 16.22 20.53 -5.14
C LEU A 48 17.30 20.12 -4.12
N ASP A 49 18.27 20.99 -3.86
CA ASP A 49 19.30 20.74 -2.84
C ASP A 49 18.70 20.63 -1.43
N GLY A 50 17.71 21.48 -1.11
CA GLY A 50 17.01 21.45 0.17
C GLY A 50 16.07 20.26 0.37
N SER A 51 15.76 19.49 -0.67
CA SER A 51 14.76 18.40 -0.64
C SER A 51 15.37 17.00 -0.67
N GLY A 52 16.69 16.87 -0.53
CA GLY A 52 17.42 15.59 -0.53
C GLY A 52 16.87 14.56 0.47
N LEU A 53 16.34 15.00 1.61
CA LEU A 53 15.67 14.11 2.57
C LEU A 53 14.43 13.43 1.96
N PHE A 54 13.55 14.20 1.31
CA PHE A 54 12.33 13.66 0.72
C PHE A 54 12.61 12.76 -0.49
N ALA A 55 13.63 13.10 -1.29
CA ALA A 55 14.12 12.20 -2.34
C ALA A 55 14.62 10.87 -1.76
N GLY A 56 15.40 10.91 -0.68
CA GLY A 56 15.89 9.71 0.01
C GLY A 56 14.75 8.87 0.62
N LEU A 57 13.78 9.51 1.28
CA LEU A 57 12.60 8.84 1.83
C LEU A 57 11.73 8.21 0.72
N HIS A 58 11.53 8.93 -0.39
CA HIS A 58 10.83 8.39 -1.56
C HIS A 58 11.54 7.16 -2.12
N ALA A 59 12.86 7.22 -2.27
CA ALA A 59 13.65 6.09 -2.75
C ALA A 59 13.51 4.88 -1.81
N ILE A 60 13.83 5.04 -0.52
CA ILE A 60 13.82 3.94 0.48
C ILE A 60 12.42 3.33 0.61
N ASN A 61 11.39 4.16 0.74
CA ASN A 61 10.03 3.68 0.91
C ASN A 61 9.53 2.92 -0.32
N GLY A 62 9.82 3.43 -1.53
CA GLY A 62 9.45 2.79 -2.79
C GLY A 62 10.27 1.54 -3.13
N THR A 63 11.55 1.48 -2.79
CA THR A 63 12.45 0.36 -3.17
C THR A 63 12.48 -0.77 -2.15
N LEU A 64 12.21 -0.46 -0.87
CA LEU A 64 12.39 -1.42 0.22
C LEU A 64 11.11 -1.61 1.04
N VAL A 65 10.57 -0.54 1.63
CA VAL A 65 9.47 -0.64 2.62
C VAL A 65 8.21 -1.24 1.98
N ILE A 66 7.69 -0.59 0.93
CA ILE A 66 6.47 -1.04 0.24
C ILE A 66 6.60 -2.49 -0.29
N PRO A 67 7.67 -2.86 -1.03
CA PRO A 67 7.85 -4.23 -1.50
C PRO A 67 7.88 -5.28 -0.38
N VAL A 68 8.59 -4.99 0.73
CA VAL A 68 8.66 -5.90 1.87
C VAL A 68 7.27 -6.06 2.49
N THR A 69 6.53 -4.97 2.69
CA THR A 69 5.15 -5.02 3.21
C THR A 69 4.23 -5.85 2.31
N MET A 70 4.36 -5.73 0.97
CA MET A 70 3.61 -6.56 0.02
C MET A 70 3.96 -8.06 0.12
N ILE A 71 5.24 -8.40 0.28
CA ILE A 71 5.68 -9.80 0.49
C ILE A 71 5.09 -10.35 1.78
N VAL A 72 5.13 -9.56 2.86
CA VAL A 72 4.51 -9.93 4.15
C VAL A 72 3.00 -10.16 3.97
N LEU A 73 2.29 -9.32 3.22
CA LEU A 73 0.87 -9.52 2.93
C LEU A 73 0.59 -10.83 2.19
N VAL A 74 1.39 -11.19 1.20
CA VAL A 74 1.28 -12.48 0.51
C VAL A 74 1.53 -13.64 1.47
N GLY A 75 2.57 -13.57 2.29
CA GLY A 75 2.82 -14.57 3.34
C GLY A 75 1.65 -14.70 4.32
N LEU A 76 1.11 -13.57 4.76
CA LEU A 76 -0.07 -13.52 5.64
C LEU A 76 -1.33 -14.05 4.96
N SER A 77 -1.46 -13.94 3.63
CA SER A 77 -2.62 -14.48 2.93
C SER A 77 -2.64 -16.01 2.97
N PHE A 78 -1.48 -16.64 2.83
CA PHE A 78 -1.28 -18.07 3.05
C PHE A 78 -1.54 -18.47 4.51
N ALA A 79 -0.92 -17.77 5.47
CA ALA A 79 -1.09 -18.04 6.90
C ALA A 79 -2.56 -17.88 7.36
N SER A 80 -3.30 -16.98 6.70
CA SER A 80 -4.73 -16.76 6.94
C SER A 80 -5.63 -17.81 6.30
N ARG A 81 -5.07 -18.72 5.48
CA ARG A 81 -5.80 -19.69 4.64
C ARG A 81 -6.87 -19.00 3.80
N TYR A 82 -6.51 -17.86 3.19
CA TYR A 82 -7.38 -17.27 2.18
C TYR A 82 -7.45 -18.16 0.94
N SER A 83 -8.48 -17.98 0.12
CA SER A 83 -8.59 -18.70 -1.15
C SER A 83 -7.44 -18.30 -2.09
N TRP A 84 -7.07 -19.19 -3.00
CA TRP A 84 -6.09 -18.90 -4.05
C TRP A 84 -6.42 -17.65 -4.85
N ARG A 85 -7.72 -17.35 -5.04
CA ARG A 85 -8.17 -16.10 -5.65
C ARG A 85 -7.73 -14.89 -4.84
N THR A 86 -7.95 -14.87 -3.53
CA THR A 86 -7.54 -13.74 -2.68
C THR A 86 -6.02 -13.63 -2.64
N THR A 87 -5.28 -14.74 -2.48
CA THR A 87 -3.82 -14.73 -2.51
C THR A 87 -3.27 -14.23 -3.85
N GLY A 88 -3.83 -14.68 -4.97
CA GLY A 88 -3.45 -14.21 -6.30
C GLY A 88 -3.71 -12.71 -6.47
N LEU A 89 -4.86 -12.23 -5.98
CA LEU A 89 -5.18 -10.79 -5.96
C LEU A 89 -4.21 -10.01 -5.05
N THR A 90 -3.80 -10.55 -3.90
CA THR A 90 -2.73 -9.93 -3.09
C THR A 90 -1.41 -9.87 -3.88
N ALA A 91 -1.06 -10.92 -4.60
CA ALA A 91 0.16 -10.97 -5.41
C ALA A 91 0.14 -10.01 -6.62
N VAL A 92 -1.04 -9.60 -7.11
CA VAL A 92 -1.16 -8.54 -8.13
C VAL A 92 -0.55 -7.23 -7.64
N LEU A 93 -0.57 -6.92 -6.33
CA LEU A 93 0.14 -5.75 -5.79
C LEU A 93 1.64 -5.80 -6.09
N LEU A 94 2.27 -6.98 -5.98
CA LEU A 94 3.68 -7.17 -6.34
C LEU A 94 3.91 -7.01 -7.85
N GLY A 95 3.01 -7.55 -8.68
CA GLY A 95 3.08 -7.37 -10.13
C GLY A 95 3.00 -5.89 -10.53
N LEU A 96 2.04 -5.15 -9.96
CA LEU A 96 1.93 -3.71 -10.14
C LEU A 96 3.17 -2.97 -9.61
N MET A 97 3.80 -3.45 -8.54
CA MET A 97 5.03 -2.86 -8.00
C MET A 97 6.23 -3.08 -8.93
N VAL A 98 6.37 -4.26 -9.55
CA VAL A 98 7.40 -4.53 -10.55
C VAL A 98 7.23 -3.62 -11.77
N ILE A 99 5.99 -3.44 -12.22
CA ILE A 99 5.66 -2.48 -13.28
C ILE A 99 6.03 -1.05 -12.82
N GLN A 100 5.66 -0.66 -11.60
CA GLN A 100 5.98 0.65 -11.03
C GLN A 100 7.48 0.94 -11.08
N PHE A 101 8.30 -0.02 -10.65
CA PHE A 101 9.75 0.10 -10.62
C PHE A 101 10.34 0.19 -12.03
N SER A 102 9.86 -0.64 -12.94
CA SER A 102 10.30 -0.64 -14.35
C SER A 102 10.01 0.70 -15.02
N LEU A 103 8.84 1.29 -14.75
CA LEU A 103 8.47 2.60 -15.28
C LEU A 103 9.30 3.74 -14.66
N ALA A 104 9.71 3.62 -13.40
CA ALA A 104 10.64 4.58 -12.78
C ALA A 104 12.01 4.53 -13.46
N LEU A 105 12.53 3.32 -13.72
CA LEU A 105 13.80 3.11 -14.43
C LEU A 105 13.77 3.69 -15.85
N ALA A 106 12.64 3.59 -16.56
CA ALA A 106 12.46 4.23 -17.86
C ALA A 106 12.62 5.77 -17.78
N GLY A 107 12.22 6.39 -16.67
CA GLY A 107 12.45 7.82 -16.40
C GLY A 107 13.93 8.16 -16.32
N PHE A 108 14.72 7.37 -15.58
CA PHE A 108 16.17 7.54 -15.51
C PHE A 108 16.85 7.30 -16.87
N ALA A 109 16.28 6.45 -17.71
CA ALA A 109 16.71 6.21 -19.09
C ALA A 109 16.26 7.31 -20.09
N LYS A 110 15.68 8.42 -19.61
CA LYS A 110 15.19 9.56 -20.42
C LYS A 110 14.05 9.21 -21.38
N LEU A 111 13.30 8.15 -21.11
CA LEU A 111 12.11 7.76 -21.87
C LEU A 111 10.85 8.40 -21.28
N ALA A 112 10.76 9.74 -21.36
CA ALA A 112 9.76 10.53 -20.64
C ALA A 112 8.31 10.08 -20.86
N PHE A 113 7.93 9.74 -22.10
CA PHE A 113 6.58 9.24 -22.42
C PHE A 113 6.24 7.94 -21.67
N VAL A 114 7.19 7.00 -21.61
CA VAL A 114 7.02 5.73 -20.89
C VAL A 114 7.01 5.98 -19.38
N ALA A 115 7.89 6.86 -18.91
CA ALA A 115 7.97 7.23 -17.50
C ALA A 115 6.68 7.88 -16.99
N GLY A 116 5.91 8.58 -17.84
CA GLY A 116 4.60 9.13 -17.48
C GLY A 116 3.60 8.07 -16.97
N PHE A 117 3.68 6.84 -17.48
CA PHE A 117 2.85 5.74 -16.99
C PHE A 117 3.17 5.33 -15.55
N HIS A 118 4.34 5.71 -15.01
CA HIS A 118 4.68 5.50 -13.59
C HIS A 118 3.66 6.17 -12.68
N ALA A 119 3.26 7.41 -12.98
CA ALA A 119 2.26 8.13 -12.19
C ALA A 119 0.88 7.44 -12.28
N VAL A 120 0.50 6.97 -13.47
CA VAL A 120 -0.77 6.26 -13.70
C VAL A 120 -0.80 4.94 -12.90
N ASN A 121 0.27 4.15 -12.94
CA ASN A 121 0.36 2.91 -12.20
C ASN A 121 0.41 3.14 -10.67
N ALA A 122 0.99 4.26 -10.21
CA ALA A 122 0.92 4.65 -8.80
C ALA A 122 -0.53 4.86 -8.32
N VAL A 123 -1.37 5.50 -9.13
CA VAL A 123 -2.79 5.69 -8.82
C VAL A 123 -3.53 4.34 -8.81
N ALA A 124 -3.21 3.45 -9.76
CA ALA A 124 -3.76 2.10 -9.77
C ALA A 124 -3.39 1.32 -8.49
N LEU A 125 -2.14 1.42 -8.02
CA LEU A 125 -1.68 0.85 -6.76
C LEU A 125 -2.48 1.37 -5.55
N VAL A 126 -2.73 2.69 -5.47
CA VAL A 126 -3.57 3.28 -4.41
C VAL A 126 -4.98 2.68 -4.44
N GLY A 127 -5.62 2.69 -5.61
CA GLY A 127 -6.98 2.18 -5.78
C GLY A 127 -7.09 0.70 -5.39
N TYR A 128 -6.10 -0.10 -5.78
CA TYR A 128 -6.06 -1.53 -5.50
C TYR A 128 -5.72 -1.85 -4.03
N ALA A 129 -4.83 -1.08 -3.41
CA ALA A 129 -4.54 -1.17 -1.98
C ALA A 129 -5.79 -0.82 -1.15
N LEU A 130 -6.49 0.27 -1.49
CA LEU A 130 -7.73 0.67 -0.83
C LEU A 130 -8.82 -0.41 -0.99
N TRP A 131 -8.98 -0.97 -2.19
CA TRP A 131 -9.90 -2.08 -2.43
C TRP A 131 -9.54 -3.31 -1.58
N THR A 132 -8.25 -3.63 -1.46
CA THR A 132 -7.75 -4.74 -0.63
C THR A 132 -8.08 -4.55 0.83
N VAL A 133 -7.84 -3.35 1.37
CA VAL A 133 -8.20 -2.94 2.75
C VAL A 133 -9.70 -3.13 2.97
N ARG A 134 -10.53 -2.51 2.13
CA ARG A 134 -11.99 -2.52 2.29
C ARG A 134 -12.55 -3.94 2.23
N ARG A 135 -12.03 -4.79 1.33
CA ARG A 135 -12.54 -6.16 1.13
C ARG A 135 -12.12 -7.13 2.24
N ASN A 136 -10.98 -6.90 2.88
CA ASN A 136 -10.40 -7.82 3.86
C ASN A 136 -10.39 -7.27 5.29
N TRP A 137 -11.12 -6.18 5.55
CA TRP A 137 -11.20 -5.56 6.87
C TRP A 137 -11.76 -6.53 7.91
N ALA A 138 -10.93 -6.88 8.89
CA ALA A 138 -11.26 -7.89 9.89
C ALA A 138 -12.16 -7.38 11.03
N PHE A 139 -12.38 -6.07 11.13
CA PHE A 139 -13.07 -5.43 12.28
C PHE A 139 -14.44 -4.81 11.91
N GLY A 140 -15.04 -5.18 10.78
CA GLY A 140 -16.37 -4.69 10.36
C GLY A 140 -17.54 -5.35 11.10
N ARG A 141 -18.78 -4.90 10.81
CA ARG A 141 -20.05 -5.32 11.48
C ARG A 141 -20.21 -6.83 11.67
N ASN A 142 -19.68 -7.65 10.77
CA ASN A 142 -19.76 -9.11 10.87
C ASN A 142 -18.97 -9.70 12.05
N GLY A 143 -17.88 -9.06 12.48
CA GLY A 143 -17.11 -9.45 13.67
C GLY A 143 -17.85 -9.17 14.98
N LEU A 144 -18.63 -8.07 15.02
CA LEU A 144 -19.47 -7.70 16.15
C LEU A 144 -20.68 -8.63 16.29
N VAL A 145 -21.35 -8.95 15.17
CA VAL A 145 -22.48 -9.90 15.17
C VAL A 145 -22.04 -11.29 15.62
N THR A 146 -20.88 -11.77 15.17
CA THR A 146 -20.36 -13.08 15.58
C THR A 146 -20.02 -13.11 17.07
N SER A 147 -19.41 -12.04 17.59
CA SER A 147 -19.05 -11.93 19.01
C SER A 147 -20.28 -11.81 19.91
N ALA A 148 -21.29 -11.05 19.49
CA ALA A 148 -22.56 -10.92 20.20
C ALA A 148 -23.35 -12.24 20.25
N ARG A 149 -23.33 -13.03 19.16
CA ARG A 149 -24.00 -14.35 19.11
C ARG A 149 -23.30 -15.37 20.01
N SER A 150 -21.98 -15.35 20.09
CA SER A 150 -21.20 -16.19 21.01
C SER A 150 -21.44 -15.82 22.47
N ALA A 151 -21.46 -14.52 22.80
CA ALA A 151 -21.77 -14.04 24.15
C ALA A 151 -23.22 -14.36 24.55
N GLY A 152 -24.17 -14.29 23.62
CA GLY A 152 -25.56 -14.70 23.83
C GLY A 152 -25.70 -16.19 24.11
N ARG A 153 -25.00 -17.05 23.35
CA ARG A 153 -25.05 -18.51 23.50
C ARG A 153 -24.42 -19.00 24.80
N VAL A 154 -23.36 -18.34 25.28
CA VAL A 154 -22.80 -18.59 26.62
C VAL A 154 -23.78 -18.20 27.73
N ARG A 155 -24.62 -17.17 27.50
CA ARG A 155 -25.65 -16.74 28.45
C ARG A 155 -26.87 -17.66 28.51
N THR A 156 -27.21 -18.34 27.42
CA THR A 156 -28.42 -19.18 27.34
C THR A 156 -28.20 -20.66 27.67
N GLY A 157 -26.94 -21.10 27.87
CA GLY A 157 -26.65 -22.47 28.30
C GLY A 157 -26.94 -23.55 27.25
N GLU A 158 -27.25 -23.19 26.01
CA GLU A 158 -27.51 -24.15 24.93
C GLU A 158 -26.21 -24.80 24.46
N GLN A 159 -25.96 -26.03 24.92
CA GLN A 159 -24.96 -26.92 24.32
C GLN A 159 -25.49 -27.48 22.99
N PRO A 160 -24.68 -27.49 21.92
CA PRO A 160 -25.08 -28.15 20.68
C PRO A 160 -25.11 -29.67 20.89
N ALA A 161 -26.19 -30.29 20.38
CA ALA A 161 -26.33 -31.74 20.22
C ALA A 161 -25.31 -32.31 19.23
#